data_AF-A0A848TVF5-F1
#
_entry.id   AF-A0A848TVF5-F1
#
_cell.length_a   1.000
_cell.length_b   1.000
_cell.length_c   1.000
_cell.angle_alpha   90.00
_cell.angle_beta   90.00
_cell.angle_gamma   90.00
#
_symmetry.space_group_name_H-M   'P 1'
#
loop_
_entity.id
_entity.type
_entity.pdbx_description
1 polymer ?
#
loop_
_entity_poly.entity_id
_entity_poly.type
_entity_poly.pdbx_seq_one_letter_code
_entity_poly.pdbx_strand_id
1 'polypeptide(L)'
;MKRIFLIMLTLSIPLLVFAQQTRENERAAQIYGLGVLVGIAENAALEDAKPSYVAEKLQFAIYSANMIGCVSSDPIWELREKMLTATSSNELYGEIEAYRRDVLYLEILENCACAIDFGCCTAANIEGTWDSNFGELNLQVSQNQVWGTYDYNGGGRIEGTLECNELKGTYRQDNASGEFTLTFNESCNSFTARYWDPASKQYLTDWSGKKVDHPGF
;
A
#
# COMPACT_ATOMS: atom_id res chain seq x y z
N MET A 1 -0.96 -20.16 -40.29
CA MET A 1 -1.61 -20.43 -38.98
C MET A 1 -0.70 -20.14 -37.77
N LYS A 2 0.10 -19.06 -37.77
CA LYS A 2 1.02 -18.72 -36.65
C LYS A 2 0.99 -17.26 -36.20
N ARG A 3 0.01 -16.47 -36.69
CA ARG A 3 -0.10 -15.02 -36.41
C ARG A 3 -1.28 -14.60 -35.51
N ILE A 4 -2.09 -15.56 -35.05
CA ILE A 4 -3.28 -15.28 -34.20
C ILE A 4 -2.94 -15.42 -32.70
N PHE A 5 -1.87 -16.13 -32.33
CA PHE A 5 -1.54 -16.37 -30.92
C PHE A 5 -0.83 -15.20 -30.20
N LEU A 6 -0.33 -14.20 -30.94
CA LEU A 6 0.44 -13.09 -30.36
C LEU A 6 -0.42 -11.87 -29.98
N ILE A 7 -1.68 -11.80 -30.43
CA ILE A 7 -2.58 -10.66 -30.16
C ILE A 7 -3.41 -10.89 -28.89
N MET A 8 -3.55 -12.13 -28.40
CA MET A 8 -4.26 -12.40 -27.14
C MET A 8 -3.46 -12.07 -25.87
N LEU A 9 -2.13 -11.90 -25.96
CA LEU A 9 -1.29 -11.66 -24.78
C LEU A 9 -1.13 -10.17 -24.40
N THR A 10 -1.51 -9.23 -25.27
CA THR A 10 -1.35 -7.78 -25.01
C THR A 10 -2.61 -7.12 -24.46
N LEU A 11 -3.76 -7.80 -24.51
CA LEU A 11 -5.05 -7.34 -23.96
C LEU A 11 -5.31 -7.80 -22.52
N SER A 12 -4.55 -8.77 -22.01
CA SER A 12 -4.73 -9.31 -20.65
C SER A 12 -4.14 -8.41 -19.56
N ILE A 13 -3.07 -7.66 -19.85
CA ILE A 13 -2.37 -6.83 -18.87
C ILE A 13 -3.20 -5.60 -18.43
N PRO A 14 -3.84 -4.82 -19.34
CA PRO A 14 -4.69 -3.70 -18.93
C PRO A 14 -5.91 -4.15 -18.12
N LEU A 15 -6.54 -5.27 -18.49
CA LEU A 15 -7.69 -5.83 -17.78
C LEU A 15 -7.36 -6.22 -16.33
N LEU A 16 -6.14 -6.72 -16.08
CA LEU A 16 -5.69 -7.08 -14.74
C LEU A 16 -5.47 -5.84 -13.86
N VAL A 17 -4.89 -4.76 -14.41
CA VAL A 17 -4.69 -3.50 -13.69
C VAL A 17 -6.02 -2.82 -13.36
N PHE A 18 -6.96 -2.75 -14.31
CA PHE A 18 -8.31 -2.25 -14.04
C PHE A 18 -9.04 -3.11 -13.01
N ALA A 19 -8.91 -4.44 -13.08
CA ALA A 19 -9.54 -5.35 -12.12
C ALA A 19 -8.94 -5.28 -10.71
N GLN A 20 -7.67 -4.85 -10.56
CA GLN A 20 -7.06 -4.58 -9.27
C GLN A 20 -7.59 -3.27 -8.67
N GLN A 21 -7.62 -2.18 -9.47
CA GLN A 21 -8.13 -0.88 -9.02
C GLN A 21 -9.61 -0.94 -8.59
N THR A 22 -10.46 -1.67 -9.32
CA THR A 22 -11.87 -1.83 -8.90
C THR A 22 -12.00 -2.62 -7.61
N ARG A 23 -11.15 -3.64 -7.41
CA ARG A 23 -11.19 -4.51 -6.22
C ARG A 23 -10.71 -3.79 -4.96
N GLU A 24 -9.75 -2.89 -5.07
CA GLU A 24 -9.30 -2.04 -3.95
C GLU A 24 -10.37 -1.03 -3.55
N ASN A 25 -11.03 -0.39 -4.52
CA ASN A 25 -12.15 0.52 -4.26
C ASN A 25 -13.34 -0.21 -3.60
N GLU A 26 -13.64 -1.45 -4.02
CA GLU A 26 -14.68 -2.28 -3.41
C GLU A 26 -14.33 -2.63 -1.95
N ARG A 27 -13.08 -3.03 -1.66
CA ARG A 27 -12.63 -3.32 -0.29
C ARG A 27 -12.69 -2.09 0.62
N ALA A 28 -12.22 -0.94 0.14
CA ALA A 28 -12.29 0.31 0.90
C ALA A 28 -13.75 0.68 1.24
N ALA A 29 -14.67 0.54 0.27
CA ALA A 29 -16.09 0.76 0.49
C ALA A 29 -16.69 -0.23 1.51
N GLN A 30 -16.27 -1.49 1.50
CA GLN A 30 -16.70 -2.50 2.46
C GLN A 30 -16.20 -2.19 3.88
N ILE A 31 -14.92 -1.81 4.03
CA ILE A 31 -14.33 -1.44 5.33
C ILE A 31 -15.02 -0.18 5.89
N TYR A 32 -15.29 0.81 5.04
CA TYR A 32 -16.09 1.97 5.42
C TYR A 32 -17.49 1.54 5.90
N GLY A 33 -18.16 0.66 5.16
CA GLY A 33 -19.46 0.11 5.53
C GLY A 33 -19.45 -0.60 6.89
N LEU A 34 -18.41 -1.40 7.16
CA LEU A 34 -18.22 -2.04 8.46
C LEU A 34 -18.08 -0.99 9.58
N GLY A 35 -17.24 0.03 9.39
CA GLY A 35 -17.06 1.11 10.36
C GLY A 35 -18.36 1.86 10.65
N VAL A 36 -19.18 2.13 9.64
CA VAL A 36 -20.51 2.73 9.79
C VAL A 36 -21.44 1.84 10.63
N LEU A 37 -21.49 0.54 10.36
CA LEU A 37 -22.34 -0.40 11.10
C LEU A 37 -21.97 -0.48 12.59
N VAL A 38 -20.66 -0.52 12.88
CA VAL A 38 -20.14 -0.52 14.26
C VAL A 38 -20.47 0.82 14.94
N GLY A 39 -20.28 1.95 14.27
CA GLY A 39 -20.64 3.27 14.80
C GLY A 39 -22.14 3.44 15.07
N ILE A 40 -23.01 2.87 14.22
CA ILE A 40 -24.46 2.85 14.48
C ILE A 40 -24.77 2.02 15.73
N ALA A 41 -24.14 0.85 15.89
CA ALA A 41 -24.34 0.01 17.07
C ALA A 41 -23.88 0.71 18.35
N GLU A 42 -22.72 1.38 18.30
CA GLU A 42 -22.17 2.19 19.40
C GLU A 42 -23.11 3.34 19.78
N ASN A 43 -23.54 4.17 18.83
CA ASN A 43 -24.44 5.29 19.10
C ASN A 43 -25.79 4.79 19.65
N ALA A 44 -26.31 3.69 19.13
CA ALA A 44 -27.55 3.09 19.61
C ALA A 44 -27.39 2.56 21.05
N ALA A 45 -26.25 1.99 21.41
CA ALA A 45 -25.95 1.60 22.79
C ALA A 45 -25.81 2.82 23.71
N LEU A 46 -25.17 3.89 23.24
CA LEU A 46 -25.06 5.15 23.98
C LEU A 46 -26.44 5.74 24.33
N GLU A 47 -27.37 5.70 23.38
CA GLU A 47 -28.77 6.16 23.54
C GLU A 47 -29.66 5.15 24.29
N ASP A 48 -29.11 4.05 24.77
CA ASP A 48 -29.83 2.94 25.42
C ASP A 48 -30.99 2.40 24.57
N ALA A 49 -30.76 2.25 23.26
CA ALA A 49 -31.72 1.62 22.38
C ALA A 49 -31.99 0.16 22.80
N LYS A 50 -33.06 -0.43 22.27
CA LYS A 50 -33.39 -1.84 22.57
C LYS A 50 -32.19 -2.75 22.23
N PRO A 51 -31.76 -3.65 23.13
CA PRO A 51 -30.62 -4.53 22.89
C PRO A 51 -30.74 -5.34 21.58
N SER A 52 -31.95 -5.81 21.23
CA SER A 52 -32.19 -6.52 19.98
C SER A 52 -31.87 -5.70 18.72
N TYR A 53 -32.07 -4.38 18.75
CA TYR A 53 -31.72 -3.49 17.63
C TYR A 53 -30.20 -3.37 17.50
N VAL A 54 -29.49 -3.21 18.61
CA VAL A 54 -28.02 -3.13 18.59
C VAL A 54 -27.41 -4.46 18.14
N ALA A 55 -27.94 -5.58 18.64
CA ALA A 55 -27.54 -6.92 18.21
C ALA A 55 -27.77 -7.17 16.70
N GLU A 56 -28.83 -6.62 16.12
CA GLU A 56 -29.08 -6.65 14.68
C GLU A 56 -28.00 -5.88 13.90
N LYS A 57 -27.57 -4.71 14.38
CA LYS A 57 -26.50 -3.94 13.74
C LYS A 57 -25.15 -4.64 13.83
N LEU A 58 -24.85 -5.25 14.97
CA LEU A 58 -23.67 -6.11 15.12
C LEU A 58 -23.74 -7.33 14.19
N GLN A 59 -24.93 -7.91 13.96
CA GLN A 59 -25.10 -8.99 12.98
C GLN A 59 -24.75 -8.56 11.55
N PHE A 60 -25.13 -7.34 11.14
CA PHE A 60 -24.71 -6.81 9.84
C PHE A 60 -23.21 -6.54 9.79
N ALA A 61 -22.62 -6.05 10.89
CA ALA A 61 -21.17 -5.86 10.98
C ALA A 61 -20.42 -7.20 10.85
N ILE A 62 -20.90 -8.27 11.47
CA ILE A 62 -20.37 -9.64 11.31
C ILE A 62 -20.41 -10.08 9.84
N TYR A 63 -21.54 -9.86 9.16
CA TYR A 63 -21.65 -10.18 7.73
C TYR A 63 -20.64 -9.38 6.91
N SER A 64 -20.49 -8.09 7.18
CA SER A 64 -19.53 -7.22 6.50
C SER A 64 -18.08 -7.65 6.74
N ALA A 65 -17.70 -7.96 7.98
CA ALA A 65 -16.36 -8.44 8.33
C ALA A 65 -16.00 -9.73 7.57
N ASN A 66 -16.92 -10.69 7.52
CA ASN A 66 -16.75 -11.93 6.76
C ASN A 66 -16.59 -11.68 5.25
N MET A 67 -17.33 -10.73 4.69
CA MET A 67 -17.21 -10.36 3.27
C MET A 67 -15.88 -9.66 2.96
N ILE A 68 -15.38 -8.83 3.88
CA ILE A 68 -14.08 -8.17 3.78
C ILE A 68 -12.94 -9.20 3.80
N GLY A 69 -13.06 -10.21 4.67
CA GLY A 69 -12.14 -11.36 4.73
C GLY A 69 -10.79 -11.10 5.41
N CYS A 70 -10.60 -9.90 5.97
CA CYS A 70 -9.37 -9.48 6.67
C CYS A 70 -9.60 -8.83 8.03
N VAL A 71 -10.86 -8.67 8.44
CA VAL A 71 -11.24 -8.28 9.81
C VAL A 71 -11.88 -9.50 10.46
N SER A 72 -11.51 -9.81 11.69
CA SER A 72 -12.11 -10.93 12.41
C SER A 72 -13.55 -10.60 12.79
N SER A 73 -14.47 -11.54 12.55
CA SER A 73 -15.85 -11.41 13.00
C SER A 73 -16.05 -11.83 14.45
N ASP A 74 -15.10 -12.53 15.06
CA ASP A 74 -15.26 -13.14 16.38
C ASP A 74 -15.51 -12.10 17.49
N PRO A 75 -14.77 -10.98 17.57
CA PRO A 75 -15.03 -9.96 18.59
C PRO A 75 -16.42 -9.32 18.43
N ILE A 76 -16.89 -9.14 17.19
CA ILE A 76 -18.22 -8.59 16.91
C ILE A 76 -19.31 -9.61 17.30
N TRP A 77 -19.05 -10.90 17.05
CA TRP A 77 -19.94 -11.99 17.46
C TRP A 77 -20.08 -12.05 19.00
N GLU A 78 -18.98 -11.93 19.74
CA GLU A 78 -19.02 -11.89 21.21
C GLU A 78 -19.85 -10.71 21.74
N LEU A 79 -19.64 -9.50 21.19
CA LEU A 79 -20.45 -8.32 21.54
C LEU A 79 -21.93 -8.55 21.25
N ARG A 80 -22.26 -9.20 20.13
CA ARG A 80 -23.64 -9.51 19.76
C ARG A 80 -24.28 -10.48 20.76
N GLU A 81 -23.59 -11.56 21.14
CA GLU A 81 -24.13 -12.55 22.09
C GLU A 81 -24.36 -11.93 23.47
N LYS A 82 -23.44 -11.06 23.94
CA LYS A 82 -23.67 -10.27 25.15
C LYS A 82 -24.90 -9.37 25.00
N MET A 83 -25.00 -8.67 23.88
CA MET A 83 -26.13 -7.76 23.61
C MET A 83 -27.48 -8.49 23.57
N LEU A 84 -27.54 -9.74 23.12
CA LEU A 84 -28.78 -10.53 23.12
C LEU A 84 -29.29 -10.90 24.51
N THR A 85 -28.42 -10.91 25.51
CA THR A 85 -28.76 -11.24 26.90
C THR A 85 -28.78 -10.01 27.82
N ALA A 86 -28.33 -8.85 27.32
CA ALA A 86 -28.30 -7.60 28.06
C ALA A 86 -29.70 -7.06 28.39
N THR A 87 -29.85 -6.50 29.59
CA THR A 87 -31.05 -5.78 30.00
C THR A 87 -31.12 -4.37 29.43
N SER A 88 -29.97 -3.74 29.26
CA SER A 88 -29.78 -2.40 28.69
C SER A 88 -28.61 -2.46 27.72
N SER A 89 -28.72 -1.75 26.59
CA SER A 89 -27.62 -1.72 25.62
C SER A 89 -26.50 -0.79 26.08
N ASN A 90 -26.81 0.20 26.91
CA ASN A 90 -25.83 1.13 27.48
C ASN A 90 -24.76 0.43 28.33
N GLU A 91 -25.09 -0.69 28.97
CA GLU A 91 -24.13 -1.51 29.72
C GLU A 91 -22.95 -2.00 28.86
N LEU A 92 -23.17 -2.18 27.55
CA LEU A 92 -22.16 -2.65 26.60
C LEU A 92 -21.59 -1.53 25.71
N TYR A 93 -22.02 -0.28 25.88
CA TYR A 93 -21.50 0.86 25.10
C TYR A 93 -19.97 0.94 25.15
N GLY A 94 -19.40 0.86 26.36
CA GLY A 94 -17.95 0.95 26.55
C GLY A 94 -17.17 -0.20 25.90
N GLU A 95 -17.77 -1.39 25.81
CA GLU A 95 -17.13 -2.52 25.11
C GLU A 95 -17.17 -2.34 23.58
N ILE A 96 -18.27 -1.81 23.03
CA ILE A 96 -18.39 -1.52 21.60
C ILE A 96 -17.42 -0.40 21.20
N GLU A 97 -17.32 0.66 22.01
CA GLU A 97 -16.35 1.75 21.81
C GLU A 97 -14.91 1.22 21.83
N ALA A 98 -14.58 0.38 22.83
CA ALA A 98 -13.26 -0.22 22.94
C ALA A 98 -12.95 -1.13 21.74
N TYR A 99 -13.90 -1.93 21.28
CA TYR A 99 -13.74 -2.73 20.05
C TYR A 99 -13.43 -1.85 18.84
N ARG A 100 -14.19 -0.77 18.62
CA ARG A 100 -13.96 0.13 17.47
C ARG A 100 -12.55 0.75 17.52
N ARG A 101 -12.14 1.23 18.70
CA ARG A 101 -10.89 1.97 18.88
C ARG A 101 -9.67 1.05 18.88
N ASP A 102 -9.73 -0.07 19.61
CA ASP A 102 -8.54 -0.85 19.96
C ASP A 102 -8.41 -2.11 19.12
N VAL A 103 -9.50 -2.69 18.62
CA VAL A 103 -9.48 -3.96 17.87
C VAL A 103 -9.68 -3.70 16.39
N LEU A 104 -10.81 -3.11 16.00
CA LEU A 104 -11.17 -2.90 14.60
C LEU A 104 -10.12 -2.06 13.87
N TYR A 105 -9.65 -0.99 14.50
CA TYR A 105 -8.61 -0.14 13.93
C TYR A 105 -7.31 -0.91 13.65
N LEU A 106 -6.82 -1.69 14.63
CA LEU A 106 -5.58 -2.45 14.48
C LEU A 106 -5.72 -3.56 13.44
N GLU A 107 -6.83 -4.30 13.42
CA GLU A 107 -7.05 -5.35 12.43
C GLU A 107 -7.10 -4.79 11.00
N ILE A 108 -7.72 -3.61 10.80
CA ILE A 108 -7.72 -2.96 9.49
C ILE A 108 -6.29 -2.58 9.06
N LEU A 109 -5.48 -2.04 9.97
CA LEU A 109 -4.11 -1.64 9.65
C LEU A 109 -3.21 -2.84 9.36
N GLU A 110 -3.27 -3.87 10.20
CA GLU A 110 -2.33 -5.00 10.16
C GLU A 110 -2.73 -6.05 9.13
N ASN A 111 -4.03 -6.36 9.03
CA ASN A 111 -4.50 -7.55 8.31
C ASN A 111 -5.20 -7.22 7.00
N CYS A 112 -5.78 -6.02 6.86
CA CYS A 112 -6.56 -5.72 5.67
C CYS A 112 -5.77 -5.33 4.44
N ALA A 113 -4.44 -5.17 4.57
CA ALA A 113 -3.58 -4.71 3.48
C ALA A 113 -4.29 -3.62 2.66
N CYS A 114 -5.02 -2.74 3.35
CA CYS A 114 -5.23 -1.40 2.85
C CYS A 114 -3.86 -0.77 3.00
N ALA A 115 -2.94 -1.15 2.11
CA ALA A 115 -1.78 -0.35 1.83
C ALA A 115 -2.35 0.95 1.29
N ILE A 116 -2.82 1.80 2.20
CA ILE A 116 -2.68 3.20 2.00
C ILE A 116 -1.17 3.37 2.11
N ASP A 117 -0.53 3.19 0.94
CA ASP A 117 0.82 3.60 0.56
C ASP A 117 0.91 5.13 0.70
N PHE A 118 0.46 5.68 1.84
CA PHE A 118 0.66 7.06 2.21
C PHE A 118 2.16 7.21 2.45
N GLY A 119 2.85 7.61 1.38
CA GLY A 119 4.29 7.83 1.36
C GLY A 119 5.10 6.74 0.69
N CYS A 120 4.50 5.71 0.06
CA CYS A 120 5.25 4.79 -0.80
C CYS A 120 5.30 5.32 -2.23
N CYS A 121 6.46 5.17 -2.87
CA CYS A 121 6.62 5.58 -4.25
C CYS A 121 6.07 4.54 -5.22
N THR A 122 5.28 5.00 -6.18
CA THR A 122 4.80 4.17 -7.29
C THR A 122 5.71 4.31 -8.51
N ALA A 123 5.51 3.43 -9.49
CA ALA A 123 6.17 3.52 -10.81
C ALA A 123 6.06 4.92 -11.43
N ALA A 124 4.86 5.50 -11.43
CA ALA A 124 4.63 6.84 -11.97
C ALA A 124 5.34 7.94 -11.18
N ASN A 125 5.55 7.74 -9.87
CA ASN A 125 6.26 8.71 -9.05
C ASN A 125 7.75 8.73 -9.33
N ILE A 126 8.38 7.58 -9.63
CA ILE A 126 9.83 7.52 -9.79
C ILE A 126 10.31 7.55 -11.24
N GLU A 127 9.44 7.20 -12.19
CA GLU A 127 9.76 7.27 -13.62
C GLU A 127 10.11 8.70 -14.03
N GLY A 128 11.11 8.81 -14.91
CA GLY A 128 11.58 10.08 -15.47
C GLY A 128 13.02 10.42 -15.10
N THR A 129 13.34 11.70 -15.26
CA THR A 129 14.70 12.22 -15.13
C THR A 129 14.96 12.76 -13.74
N TRP A 130 16.15 12.49 -13.22
CA TRP A 130 16.64 12.86 -11.91
C TRP A 130 17.98 13.56 -12.04
N ASP A 131 18.13 14.69 -11.36
CA ASP A 131 19.40 15.38 -11.20
C ASP A 131 20.10 14.79 -9.97
N SER A 132 21.24 14.12 -10.17
CA SER A 132 22.00 13.45 -9.11
C SER A 132 23.45 13.90 -9.09
N ASN A 133 24.12 13.75 -7.95
CA ASN A 133 25.54 14.06 -7.86
C ASN A 133 26.45 13.06 -8.62
N PHE A 134 25.86 12.03 -9.24
CA PHE A 134 26.49 11.11 -10.19
C PHE A 134 25.93 11.34 -11.61
N GLY A 135 25.56 12.59 -11.92
CA GLY A 135 25.01 12.97 -13.22
C GLY A 135 23.51 12.70 -13.36
N GLU A 136 22.99 13.00 -14.54
CA GLU A 136 21.57 12.81 -14.85
C GLU A 136 21.23 11.31 -14.83
N LEU A 137 20.24 10.93 -14.04
CA LEU A 137 19.70 9.57 -13.94
C LEU A 137 18.32 9.53 -14.60
N ASN A 138 18.16 8.69 -15.62
CA ASN A 138 16.87 8.45 -16.26
C ASN A 138 16.33 7.07 -15.83
N LEU A 139 15.16 7.04 -15.19
CA LEU A 139 14.47 5.84 -14.74
C LEU A 139 13.28 5.51 -15.65
N GLN A 140 13.16 4.25 -16.02
CA GLN A 140 12.03 3.66 -16.72
C GLN A 140 11.46 2.54 -15.86
N VAL A 141 10.13 2.48 -15.72
CA VAL A 141 9.48 1.54 -14.82
C VAL A 141 8.41 0.72 -15.54
N SER A 142 8.40 -0.58 -15.30
CA SER A 142 7.30 -1.47 -15.68
C SER A 142 6.89 -2.30 -14.48
N GLN A 143 5.70 -2.04 -13.94
CA GLN A 143 5.24 -2.60 -12.67
C GLN A 143 6.20 -2.23 -11.54
N ASN A 144 6.89 -3.22 -10.95
CA ASN A 144 7.91 -3.01 -9.94
C ASN A 144 9.33 -3.11 -10.50
N GLN A 145 9.53 -3.44 -11.78
CA GLN A 145 10.85 -3.50 -12.38
C GLN A 145 11.27 -2.12 -12.87
N VAL A 146 12.49 -1.72 -12.49
CA VAL A 146 13.06 -0.43 -12.84
C VAL A 146 14.37 -0.65 -13.59
N TRP A 147 14.51 0.05 -14.71
CA TRP A 147 15.77 0.19 -15.44
C TRP A 147 16.16 1.66 -15.45
N GLY A 148 17.46 1.93 -15.46
CA GLY A 148 17.92 3.30 -15.63
C GLY A 148 19.30 3.43 -16.21
N THR A 149 19.59 4.65 -16.67
CA THR A 149 20.91 5.05 -17.15
C THR A 149 21.34 6.31 -16.41
N TYR A 150 22.61 6.41 -16.03
CA TYR A 150 23.17 7.62 -15.44
C TYR A 150 24.42 8.09 -16.18
N ASP A 151 24.61 9.41 -16.29
CA ASP A 151 25.74 10.02 -17.02
C ASP A 151 26.91 10.39 -16.09
N TYR A 152 27.56 9.38 -15.51
CA TYR A 152 28.81 9.52 -14.78
C TYR A 152 29.91 8.76 -15.50
N ASN A 153 31.11 9.31 -15.66
CA ASN A 153 32.32 8.60 -16.13
C ASN A 153 32.11 7.64 -17.33
N GLY A 154 31.47 8.10 -18.40
CA GLY A 154 31.20 7.29 -19.59
C GLY A 154 29.87 6.55 -19.58
N GLY A 155 29.05 6.77 -18.56
CA GLY A 155 27.71 6.25 -18.43
C GLY A 155 27.64 4.95 -17.65
N GLY A 156 26.52 4.72 -16.98
CA GLY A 156 26.23 3.46 -16.31
C GLY A 156 24.76 3.09 -16.39
N ARG A 157 24.45 1.86 -15.98
CA ARG A 157 23.10 1.30 -15.99
C ARG A 157 22.74 0.77 -14.63
N ILE A 158 21.46 0.85 -14.29
CA ILE A 158 20.89 0.20 -13.11
C ILE A 158 19.71 -0.66 -13.50
N GLU A 159 19.53 -1.76 -12.79
CA GLU A 159 18.36 -2.64 -12.90
C GLU A 159 17.96 -3.09 -11.49
N GLY A 160 16.68 -3.03 -11.16
CA GLY A 160 16.21 -3.37 -9.82
C GLY A 160 14.70 -3.49 -9.69
N THR A 161 14.27 -3.73 -8.46
CA THR A 161 12.87 -3.82 -8.07
C THR A 161 12.53 -2.69 -7.10
N LEU A 162 11.43 -1.97 -7.38
CA LEU A 162 10.84 -0.99 -6.47
C LEU A 162 9.91 -1.71 -5.49
N GLU A 163 10.20 -1.56 -4.21
CA GLU A 163 9.33 -1.98 -3.11
C GLU A 163 9.08 -0.75 -2.23
N CYS A 164 7.88 -0.19 -2.30
CA CYS A 164 7.51 1.06 -1.63
C CYS A 164 8.49 2.21 -1.95
N ASN A 165 9.36 2.58 -1.01
CA ASN A 165 10.33 3.67 -1.13
C ASN A 165 11.73 3.21 -1.47
N GLU A 166 11.94 1.91 -1.67
CA GLU A 166 13.26 1.36 -1.91
C GLU A 166 13.35 0.74 -3.29
N LEU A 167 14.21 1.28 -4.13
CA LEU A 167 14.66 0.62 -5.35
C LEU A 167 15.94 -0.15 -5.05
N LYS A 168 15.87 -1.47 -5.04
CA LYS A 168 17.00 -2.37 -4.79
C LYS A 168 17.42 -3.06 -6.07
N GLY A 169 18.71 -3.13 -6.33
CA GLY A 169 19.18 -3.72 -7.58
C GLY A 169 20.69 -3.74 -7.74
N THR A 170 21.10 -3.83 -9.00
CA THR A 170 22.51 -3.81 -9.38
C THR A 170 22.80 -2.68 -10.35
N TYR A 171 23.98 -2.08 -10.21
CA TYR A 171 24.51 -1.12 -11.17
C TYR A 171 25.67 -1.74 -11.94
N ARG A 172 25.86 -1.28 -13.18
CA ARG A 172 26.99 -1.69 -14.03
C ARG A 172 27.49 -0.51 -14.86
N GLN A 173 28.81 -0.38 -14.85
CA GLN A 173 29.59 0.59 -15.60
C GLN A 173 30.93 -0.04 -16.00
N ASP A 174 31.64 0.54 -16.96
CA ASP A 174 32.85 -0.05 -17.55
C ASP A 174 33.93 -0.44 -16.53
N ASN A 175 34.05 0.32 -15.44
CA ASN A 175 35.06 0.13 -14.41
C ASN A 175 34.51 -0.31 -13.04
N ALA A 176 33.18 -0.43 -12.88
CA ALA A 176 32.56 -0.75 -11.61
C ALA A 176 31.20 -1.44 -11.78
N SER A 177 30.89 -2.35 -10.86
CA SER A 177 29.57 -2.96 -10.74
C SER A 177 29.33 -3.37 -9.30
N GLY A 178 28.08 -3.34 -8.87
CA GLY A 178 27.73 -3.72 -7.50
C GLY A 178 26.23 -3.64 -7.24
N GLU A 179 25.88 -3.90 -5.99
CA GLU A 179 24.51 -3.75 -5.50
C GLU A 179 24.25 -2.31 -5.06
N PHE A 180 23.01 -1.87 -5.15
CA PHE A 180 22.56 -0.59 -4.64
C PHE A 180 21.16 -0.67 -4.01
N THR A 181 20.85 0.34 -3.21
CA THR A 181 19.51 0.66 -2.73
C THR A 181 19.33 2.16 -2.84
N LEU A 182 18.36 2.63 -3.62
CA LEU A 182 17.89 4.02 -3.55
C LEU A 182 16.70 4.07 -2.61
N THR A 183 16.75 4.94 -1.61
CA THR A 183 15.64 5.22 -0.71
C THR A 183 15.05 6.58 -1.07
N PHE A 184 13.81 6.58 -1.57
CA PHE A 184 13.05 7.77 -1.90
C PHE A 184 12.42 8.38 -0.63
N ASN A 185 12.26 9.71 -0.62
CA ASN A 185 11.50 10.38 0.43
C ASN A 185 9.98 10.18 0.26
N GLU A 186 9.21 10.56 1.27
CA GLU A 186 7.73 10.42 1.28
C GLU A 186 7.02 11.12 0.11
N SER A 187 7.62 12.18 -0.44
CA SER A 187 7.11 12.92 -1.60
C SER A 187 7.61 12.39 -2.95
N CYS A 188 8.45 11.35 -2.94
CA CYS A 188 9.03 10.71 -4.13
C CYS A 188 9.71 11.67 -5.10
N ASN A 189 10.30 12.75 -4.58
CA ASN A 189 10.97 13.80 -5.37
C ASN A 189 12.46 13.95 -5.02
N SER A 190 12.95 13.16 -4.06
CA SER A 190 14.37 13.04 -3.75
C SER A 190 14.72 11.63 -3.30
N PHE A 191 15.98 11.24 -3.46
CA PHE A 191 16.50 9.97 -2.95
C PHE A 191 17.90 10.12 -2.35
N THR A 192 18.23 9.19 -1.46
CA THR A 192 19.61 8.86 -1.05
C THR A 192 19.91 7.42 -1.39
N ALA A 193 21.15 7.12 -1.76
CA ALA A 193 21.57 5.79 -2.14
C ALA A 193 22.51 5.18 -1.11
N ARG A 194 22.48 3.86 -1.01
CA ARG A 194 23.58 3.05 -0.48
C ARG A 194 24.03 2.10 -1.58
N TYR A 195 25.32 2.06 -1.89
CA TYR A 195 25.82 1.20 -2.98
C TYR A 195 27.19 0.60 -2.66
N TRP A 196 27.47 -0.56 -3.22
CA TRP A 196 28.76 -1.24 -3.06
C TRP A 196 29.83 -0.61 -3.94
N ASP A 197 30.94 -0.15 -3.38
CA ASP A 197 32.11 0.30 -4.14
C ASP A 197 33.19 -0.79 -4.21
N PRO A 198 33.50 -1.34 -5.41
CA PRO A 198 34.52 -2.37 -5.57
C PRO A 198 35.94 -1.87 -5.28
N ALA A 199 36.23 -0.57 -5.42
CA ALA A 199 37.57 -0.04 -5.20
C ALA A 199 37.92 0.00 -3.71
N SER A 200 37.03 0.55 -2.89
CA SER A 200 37.20 0.62 -1.43
C SER A 200 36.67 -0.61 -0.67
N LYS A 201 35.94 -1.51 -1.34
CA LYS A 201 35.35 -2.74 -0.77
C LYS A 201 34.41 -2.46 0.41
N GLN A 202 33.62 -1.41 0.31
CA GLN A 202 32.67 -0.99 1.33
C GLN A 202 31.41 -0.41 0.68
N TYR A 203 30.36 -0.26 1.50
CA TYR A 203 29.18 0.49 1.10
C TYR A 203 29.40 1.98 1.26
N LEU A 204 29.12 2.75 0.22
CA LEU A 204 29.11 4.21 0.23
C LEU A 204 27.65 4.71 0.25
N THR A 205 27.46 5.95 0.68
CA THR A 205 26.13 6.57 0.87
C THR A 205 26.05 8.00 0.36
N ASP A 206 27.01 8.41 -0.46
CA ASP A 206 27.17 9.77 -0.96
C ASP A 206 26.36 10.04 -2.23
N TRP A 207 25.83 9.00 -2.91
CA TRP A 207 24.96 9.19 -4.06
C TRP A 207 23.55 9.63 -3.64
N SER A 208 23.08 10.75 -4.18
CA SER A 208 21.76 11.34 -3.91
C SER A 208 21.26 12.10 -5.15
N GLY A 209 19.94 12.29 -5.24
CA GLY A 209 19.35 13.02 -6.35
C GLY A 209 17.97 13.59 -6.06
N LYS A 210 17.53 14.47 -6.96
CA LYS A 210 16.22 15.12 -6.95
C LYS A 210 15.53 14.94 -8.30
N LYS A 211 14.21 14.80 -8.28
CA LYS A 211 13.44 14.65 -9.51
C LYS A 211 13.49 15.97 -10.28
N VAL A 212 13.72 15.89 -11.59
CA VAL A 212 13.63 17.05 -12.46
C VAL A 212 12.16 17.28 -12.74
N ASP A 213 11.60 18.35 -12.18
CA ASP A 213 10.26 18.80 -12.55
C ASP A 213 10.31 19.27 -13.99
N HIS A 214 9.66 18.54 -14.90
CA HIS A 214 9.28 19.13 -16.18
C HIS A 214 8.10 20.07 -15.92
N PRO A 215 8.23 21.39 -16.15
CA PRO A 215 7.07 22.25 -16.26
C PRO A 215 6.27 21.77 -17.49
N GLY A 216 5.27 20.93 -17.24
CA GLY A 216 4.32 20.48 -18.24
C GLY A 216 3.38 21.63 -18.61
N PHE A 217 3.21 21.77 -19.92
CA PHE A 217 2.25 22.60 -20.67
C PHE A 217 0.89 22.81 -20.02
#